data_AF-A0A5N5MIQ4-F1
#
_entry.id   AF-A0A5N5MIQ4-F1
#
_cell.length_a   1.000
_cell.length_b   1.000
_cell.length_c   1.000
_cell.angle_alpha   90.00
_cell.angle_beta   90.00
_cell.angle_gamma   90.00
#
_symmetry.space_group_name_H-M   'P 1'
#
loop_
_entity.id
_entity.type
_entity.pdbx_description
1 polymer ?
#
loop_
_entity_poly.entity_id
_entity_poly.type
_entity_poly.pdbx_seq_one_letter_code
_entity_poly.pdbx_strand_id
1 'polypeptide(L)'
;MPPLTVSSVASATSPGSSEDSFGNGTATSKEIELQRKRARDRKSQQAMRERTKWTIANLTEQVAFLTRALDERAREASRDSAAAASRIAVLETENAQLRTQNAALQLSLIGFTGGAQDQAADGIAAPEPKRWEIAPANSPPTCLADEILQGFLATKKEERLAGSVPAEKITKYASKHNLVSLLDKDRRSDDDISNVVGDIIRSYYEIDTLPKQVAVFYIMSTLLKWTVLLDKQSWDLMPAWLRPTPSQLVTPHAAWIDRIPWPRVRDYLIAHPGITLDDFAALYSSSFCVSWPYDPSHILIRTPTGPDTEDITVNPVYEEHIRQLKNWTVAKAFRDRFPEISDLMDEDALLE
;
A
#
# COMPACT_ATOMS: atom_id res chain seq x y z
N MET A 1 -18.78 31.56 -26.87
CA MET A 1 -18.82 31.61 -28.36
C MET A 1 -19.99 30.74 -28.84
N PRO A 2 -20.84 31.24 -29.76
CA PRO A 2 -22.09 30.60 -30.18
C PRO A 2 -21.87 29.50 -31.25
N PRO A 3 -22.89 28.65 -31.53
CA PRO A 3 -22.72 27.46 -32.36
C PRO A 3 -22.86 27.75 -33.86
N LEU A 4 -22.04 27.07 -34.66
CA LEU A 4 -22.08 27.11 -36.12
C LEU A 4 -23.24 26.26 -36.66
N THR A 5 -24.14 26.93 -37.37
CA THR A 5 -25.11 26.38 -38.30
C THR A 5 -24.41 25.93 -39.59
N VAL A 6 -24.79 24.78 -40.16
CA VAL A 6 -24.49 24.46 -41.55
C VAL A 6 -25.77 24.04 -42.27
N SER A 7 -25.95 24.70 -43.41
CA SER A 7 -27.13 24.82 -44.24
C SER A 7 -27.42 23.61 -45.14
N SER A 8 -28.70 23.45 -45.40
CA SER A 8 -29.35 22.84 -46.56
C SER A 8 -28.65 23.10 -47.90
N VAL A 9 -28.63 22.09 -48.78
CA VAL A 9 -28.69 22.25 -50.24
C VAL A 9 -29.54 21.13 -50.82
N ALA A 10 -30.64 21.51 -51.46
CA ALA A 10 -31.45 20.65 -52.32
C ALA A 10 -30.80 20.53 -53.72
N SER A 11 -31.03 19.41 -54.41
CA SER A 11 -30.94 19.37 -55.87
C SER A 11 -31.94 18.37 -56.43
N ALA A 12 -32.67 18.88 -57.42
CA ALA A 12 -33.83 18.28 -58.07
C ALA A 12 -33.43 17.52 -59.34
N THR A 13 -34.29 16.59 -59.77
CA THR A 13 -34.61 16.35 -61.19
C THR A 13 -35.98 15.70 -61.31
N SER A 14 -36.91 16.41 -61.94
CA SER A 14 -38.21 15.93 -62.46
C SER A 14 -38.05 15.51 -63.95
N PRO A 15 -39.12 15.34 -64.75
CA PRO A 15 -40.01 14.19 -64.86
C PRO A 15 -40.03 13.60 -66.30
N GLY A 16 -40.60 12.40 -66.47
CA GLY A 16 -40.87 11.82 -67.79
C GLY A 16 -42.19 11.06 -67.77
N SER A 17 -43.25 11.72 -68.26
CA SER A 17 -44.56 11.15 -68.57
C SER A 17 -44.54 10.44 -69.92
N SER A 18 -45.14 9.25 -70.05
CA SER A 18 -45.95 8.85 -71.21
C SER A 18 -46.65 7.51 -70.97
N GLU A 19 -47.95 7.55 -71.21
CA GLU A 19 -48.81 6.52 -71.80
C GLU A 19 -49.45 5.44 -70.90
N ASP A 20 -50.76 5.64 -70.77
CA ASP A 20 -51.79 4.67 -70.42
C ASP A 20 -51.68 3.40 -71.29
N SER A 21 -51.71 2.25 -70.61
CA SER A 21 -52.26 1.03 -71.18
C SER A 21 -53.02 0.28 -70.10
N PHE A 22 -54.35 0.25 -70.24
CA PHE A 22 -55.23 -0.64 -69.51
C PHE A 22 -54.88 -2.10 -69.89
N GLY A 23 -53.95 -2.69 -69.14
CA GLY A 23 -53.61 -4.10 -69.20
C GLY A 23 -54.06 -4.81 -67.94
N ASN A 24 -55.19 -5.51 -68.02
CA ASN A 24 -55.66 -6.48 -67.04
C ASN A 24 -54.64 -7.63 -66.94
N GLY A 25 -53.57 -7.45 -66.17
CA GLY A 25 -52.49 -8.40 -66.00
C GLY A 25 -52.46 -8.93 -64.58
N THR A 26 -52.96 -10.14 -64.38
CA THR A 26 -52.68 -10.92 -63.17
C THR A 26 -51.17 -10.95 -62.95
N ALA A 27 -50.68 -10.18 -61.98
CA ALA A 27 -49.27 -10.14 -61.65
C ALA A 27 -48.78 -11.59 -61.46
N THR A 28 -47.80 -12.01 -62.26
CA THR A 28 -47.28 -13.38 -62.18
C THR A 28 -46.84 -13.63 -60.73
N SER A 29 -47.11 -14.83 -60.21
CA SER A 29 -46.85 -15.19 -58.80
C SER A 29 -45.47 -14.74 -58.30
N LYS A 30 -44.46 -14.79 -59.19
CA LYS A 30 -43.09 -14.35 -58.96
C LYS A 30 -42.93 -12.84 -58.69
N GLU A 31 -43.68 -11.98 -59.37
CA GLU A 31 -43.64 -10.52 -59.15
C GLU A 31 -44.26 -10.17 -57.79
N ILE A 32 -45.37 -10.81 -57.43
CA ILE A 32 -46.01 -10.64 -56.11
C ILE A 32 -45.06 -11.10 -54.99
N GLU A 33 -44.36 -12.22 -55.17
CA GLU A 33 -43.36 -12.71 -54.23
C GLU A 33 -42.17 -11.75 -54.10
N LEU A 34 -41.67 -11.19 -55.21
CA LEU A 34 -40.58 -10.21 -55.20
C LEU A 34 -40.98 -8.92 -54.46
N GLN A 35 -42.19 -8.41 -54.71
CA GLN A 35 -42.72 -7.24 -54.00
C GLN A 35 -42.87 -7.51 -52.50
N ARG A 36 -43.36 -8.70 -52.11
CA ARG A 36 -43.43 -9.13 -50.70
C ARG A 36 -42.05 -9.26 -50.07
N LYS A 37 -41.03 -9.73 -50.80
CA LYS A 37 -39.65 -9.82 -50.31
C LYS A 37 -39.05 -8.42 -50.10
N ARG A 38 -39.20 -7.52 -51.07
CA ARG A 38 -38.76 -6.11 -50.96
C ARG A 38 -39.47 -5.37 -49.81
N ALA A 39 -40.76 -5.61 -49.62
CA ALA A 39 -41.51 -5.03 -48.51
C ALA A 39 -41.05 -5.54 -47.13
N ARG A 40 -40.77 -6.85 -47.01
CA ARG A 40 -40.19 -7.43 -45.80
C ARG A 40 -38.78 -6.90 -45.51
N ASP A 41 -37.95 -6.80 -46.55
CA ASP A 41 -36.60 -6.28 -46.44
C ASP A 41 -36.59 -4.82 -45.95
N ARG A 42 -37.45 -3.96 -46.53
CA ARG A 42 -37.63 -2.57 -46.05
C ARG A 42 -38.03 -2.50 -44.58
N LYS A 43 -39.00 -3.32 -44.15
CA LYS A 43 -39.42 -3.39 -42.73
C LYS A 43 -38.28 -3.87 -41.82
N SER A 44 -37.51 -4.87 -42.26
CA SER A 44 -36.37 -5.38 -41.51
C SER A 44 -35.27 -4.32 -41.36
N GLN A 45 -34.94 -3.61 -42.44
CA GLN A 45 -33.97 -2.52 -42.43
C GLN A 45 -34.44 -1.36 -41.54
N GLN A 46 -35.72 -1.00 -41.58
CA GLN A 46 -36.28 0.02 -40.70
C GLN A 46 -36.17 -0.39 -39.23
N ALA A 47 -36.56 -1.62 -38.89
CA ALA A 47 -36.44 -2.14 -37.52
C ALA A 47 -34.98 -2.21 -37.03
N MET A 48 -34.02 -2.48 -37.92
CA MET A 48 -32.59 -2.45 -37.58
C MET A 48 -32.11 -1.02 -37.32
N ARG A 49 -32.52 -0.06 -38.16
CA ARG A 49 -32.19 1.37 -37.99
C ARG A 49 -32.80 1.94 -36.71
N GLU A 50 -34.04 1.58 -36.40
CA GLU A 50 -34.73 2.01 -35.17
C GLU A 50 -34.03 1.46 -33.92
N ARG A 51 -33.65 0.17 -33.92
CA ARG A 51 -32.84 -0.41 -32.84
C ARG A 51 -31.50 0.31 -32.68
N THR A 52 -30.79 0.54 -33.78
CA THR A 52 -29.50 1.25 -33.74
C THR A 52 -29.66 2.68 -33.19
N LYS A 53 -30.69 3.40 -33.63
CA LYS A 53 -31.01 4.75 -33.14
C LYS A 53 -31.33 4.74 -31.64
N TRP A 54 -32.10 3.76 -31.19
CA TRP A 54 -32.42 3.60 -29.78
C TRP A 54 -31.16 3.29 -28.95
N THR A 55 -30.30 2.38 -29.41
CA THR A 55 -29.04 2.05 -28.73
C THR A 55 -28.13 3.27 -28.63
N ILE A 56 -27.97 4.05 -29.71
CA ILE A 56 -27.17 5.28 -29.68
C ILE A 56 -27.75 6.28 -28.67
N ALA A 57 -29.06 6.49 -28.66
CA ALA A 57 -29.70 7.40 -27.73
C ALA A 57 -29.46 6.96 -26.26
N ASN A 58 -29.69 5.68 -25.97
CA ASN A 58 -29.47 5.11 -24.65
C ASN A 58 -28.01 5.21 -24.21
N LEU A 59 -27.05 4.87 -25.08
CA LEU A 59 -25.62 5.01 -24.76
C LEU A 59 -25.22 6.47 -24.55
N THR A 60 -25.76 7.38 -25.34
CA THR A 60 -25.48 8.83 -25.19
C THR A 60 -26.00 9.33 -23.84
N GLU A 61 -27.18 8.89 -23.42
CA GLU A 61 -27.74 9.23 -22.10
C GLU A 61 -26.90 8.66 -20.96
N GLN A 62 -26.47 7.39 -21.07
CA GLN A 62 -25.60 6.75 -20.08
C GLN A 62 -24.24 7.46 -19.97
N VAL A 63 -23.62 7.83 -21.10
CA VAL A 63 -22.36 8.59 -21.11
C VAL A 63 -22.55 9.96 -20.46
N ALA A 64 -23.64 10.67 -20.78
CA ALA A 64 -23.94 11.96 -20.18
C ALA A 64 -24.16 11.86 -18.66
N PHE A 65 -24.86 10.81 -18.20
CA PHE A 65 -25.06 10.53 -16.79
C PHE A 65 -23.74 10.24 -16.08
N LEU A 66 -22.94 9.31 -16.60
CA LEU A 66 -21.65 8.94 -16.00
C LEU A 66 -20.67 10.10 -15.98
N THR A 67 -20.65 10.93 -17.02
CA THR A 67 -19.80 12.13 -17.07
C THR A 67 -20.18 13.11 -15.96
N ARG A 68 -21.47 13.38 -15.75
CA ARG A 68 -21.93 14.25 -14.65
C ARG A 68 -21.60 13.67 -13.28
N ALA A 69 -21.76 12.35 -13.10
CA ALA A 69 -21.44 11.69 -11.84
C ALA A 69 -19.94 11.75 -11.51
N LEU A 70 -19.07 11.56 -12.51
CA LEU A 70 -17.62 11.71 -12.34
C LEU A 70 -17.24 13.15 -12.01
N ASP A 71 -17.82 14.12 -12.70
CA ASP A 71 -17.60 15.55 -12.44
C ASP A 71 -18.00 15.95 -11.01
N GLU A 72 -19.14 15.46 -10.52
CA GLU A 72 -19.57 15.76 -9.14
C GLU A 72 -18.63 15.12 -8.12
N ARG A 73 -18.27 13.85 -8.32
CA ARG A 73 -17.32 13.16 -7.44
C ARG A 73 -15.94 13.82 -7.42
N ALA A 74 -15.49 14.34 -8.56
CA ALA A 74 -14.24 15.10 -8.64
C ALA A 74 -14.31 16.43 -7.87
N ARG A 75 -15.46 17.12 -7.91
CA ARG A 75 -15.70 18.34 -7.12
C ARG A 75 -15.76 18.05 -5.63
N GLU A 76 -16.43 16.98 -5.22
CA GLU A 76 -16.49 16.52 -3.83
C GLU A 76 -15.09 16.19 -3.31
N ALA A 77 -14.31 15.38 -4.03
CA ALA A 77 -12.94 15.04 -3.65
C ALA A 77 -12.04 16.29 -3.53
N SER A 78 -12.21 17.27 -4.42
CA SER A 78 -11.48 18.54 -4.36
C SER A 78 -11.85 19.37 -3.12
N ARG A 79 -13.15 19.38 -2.74
CA ARG A 79 -13.62 20.06 -1.52
C ARG A 79 -13.09 19.38 -0.27
N ASP A 80 -13.12 18.04 -0.22
CA ASP A 80 -12.62 17.27 0.92
C ASP A 80 -11.11 17.45 1.08
N SER A 81 -10.36 17.44 -0.02
CA SER A 81 -8.93 17.72 -0.02
C SER A 81 -8.62 19.14 0.49
N ALA A 82 -9.40 20.15 0.09
CA ALA A 82 -9.22 21.51 0.56
C ALA A 82 -9.56 21.66 2.06
N ALA A 83 -10.61 20.97 2.53
CA ALA A 83 -10.98 20.95 3.95
C ALA A 83 -9.91 20.25 4.80
N ALA A 84 -9.34 19.14 4.31
CA ALA A 84 -8.25 18.43 4.97
C ALA A 84 -6.98 19.31 5.06
N ALA A 85 -6.61 19.97 3.97
CA ALA A 85 -5.47 20.89 3.95
C ALA A 85 -5.63 22.05 4.96
N SER A 86 -6.84 22.62 5.06
CA SER A 86 -7.12 23.66 6.06
C SER A 86 -6.98 23.14 7.49
N ARG A 87 -7.40 21.90 7.78
CA ARG A 87 -7.24 21.30 9.11
C ARG A 87 -5.78 21.03 9.46
N ILE A 88 -4.99 20.55 8.48
CA ILE A 88 -3.55 20.34 8.66
C ILE A 88 -2.86 21.66 9.02
N ALA A 89 -3.13 22.74 8.29
CA ALA A 89 -2.53 24.05 8.58
C ALA A 89 -2.85 24.57 10.00
N VAL A 90 -4.08 24.35 10.48
CA VAL A 90 -4.47 24.70 11.85
C VAL A 90 -3.69 23.86 12.87
N LEU A 91 -3.64 22.54 12.69
CA LEU A 91 -2.94 21.62 13.59
C LEU A 91 -1.42 21.85 13.61
N GLU A 92 -0.82 22.22 12.48
CA GLU A 92 0.59 22.60 12.40
C GLU A 92 0.88 23.86 13.22
N THR A 93 -0.02 24.86 13.14
CA THR A 93 0.07 26.09 13.91
C THR A 93 -0.05 25.82 15.42
N GLU A 94 -1.04 25.00 15.82
CA GLU A 94 -1.22 24.57 17.21
C GLU A 94 0.00 23.79 17.73
N ASN A 95 0.55 22.88 16.92
CA ASN A 95 1.76 22.13 17.28
C ASN A 95 2.98 23.04 17.47
N ALA A 96 3.17 24.03 16.58
CA ALA A 96 4.25 25.00 16.72
C ALA A 96 4.10 25.82 18.01
N GLN A 97 2.87 26.19 18.38
CA GLN A 97 2.57 26.90 19.61
C GLN A 97 2.84 26.05 20.85
N LEU A 98 2.41 24.79 20.88
CA LEU A 98 2.68 23.85 21.98
C LEU A 98 4.18 23.57 22.15
N ARG A 99 4.93 23.43 21.04
CA ARG A 99 6.40 23.29 21.09
C ARG A 99 7.06 24.52 21.70
N THR A 100 6.60 25.72 21.35
CA THR A 100 7.10 26.98 21.92
C THR A 100 6.79 27.09 23.42
N GLN A 101 5.58 26.70 23.84
CA GLN A 101 5.20 26.67 25.25
C GLN A 101 6.03 25.68 26.06
N ASN A 102 6.26 24.48 25.52
CA ASN A 102 7.12 23.47 26.16
C ASN A 102 8.56 23.97 26.30
N ALA A 103 9.12 24.62 25.29
CA ALA A 103 10.45 25.22 25.36
C ALA A 103 10.54 26.32 26.44
N ALA A 104 9.50 27.15 26.57
CA ALA A 104 9.43 28.19 27.60
C ALA A 104 9.34 27.60 29.02
N LEU A 105 8.54 26.53 29.20
CA LEU A 105 8.44 25.82 30.48
C LEU A 105 9.76 25.14 30.87
N GLN A 106 10.45 24.52 29.92
CA GLN A 106 11.78 23.94 30.15
C GLN A 106 12.81 24.99 30.56
N LEU A 107 12.81 26.17 29.93
CA LEU A 107 13.70 27.27 30.31
C LEU A 107 13.39 27.80 31.73
N SER A 108 12.11 27.86 32.11
CA SER A 108 11.67 28.22 33.46
C SER A 108 12.12 27.20 34.52
N LEU A 109 12.06 25.90 34.18
CA LEU A 109 12.49 24.80 35.06
C LEU A 109 14.02 24.77 35.25
N ILE A 110 14.79 25.10 34.20
CA ILE A 110 16.25 25.26 34.26
C ILE A 110 16.60 26.47 35.14
N GLY A 111 15.80 27.54 35.13
CA GLY A 111 15.95 28.69 36.03
C GLY A 111 15.71 28.37 37.52
N PHE A 112 14.87 27.39 37.84
CA PHE A 112 14.60 26.96 39.21
C PHE A 112 15.64 26.00 39.80
N THR A 113 16.42 25.33 38.96
CA THR A 113 17.40 24.31 39.38
C THR A 113 18.83 24.86 39.56
N GLY A 114 19.09 26.13 39.18
CA GLY A 114 20.39 26.78 39.30
C GLY A 114 20.77 27.30 40.70
N GLY A 115 20.04 26.94 41.76
CA GLY A 115 20.20 27.50 43.11
C GLY A 115 20.58 26.53 44.23
N ALA A 116 20.90 25.26 43.95
CA ALA A 116 21.29 24.29 44.98
C ALA A 116 22.65 23.66 44.63
N GLN A 117 23.72 24.25 45.16
CA GLN A 117 25.08 23.73 45.09
C GLN A 117 25.33 22.66 46.17
N ASP A 118 26.11 21.65 45.77
CA ASP A 118 27.06 20.85 46.56
C ASP A 118 26.58 20.25 47.89
N GLN A 119 26.18 18.96 47.84
CA GLN A 119 26.69 17.95 48.79
C GLN A 119 26.89 16.61 48.06
N ALA A 120 28.07 16.03 48.26
CA ALA A 120 28.50 14.74 47.74
C ALA A 120 27.51 13.63 48.11
N ALA A 121 27.00 12.93 47.10
CA ALA A 121 26.36 11.63 47.23
C ALA A 121 26.88 10.74 46.10
N ASP A 122 27.31 9.54 46.49
CA ASP A 122 27.87 8.50 45.62
C ASP A 122 27.14 8.37 44.27
N GLY A 123 27.94 8.37 43.21
CA GLY A 123 27.47 8.23 41.84
C GLY A 123 26.83 6.88 41.60
N ILE A 124 25.49 6.84 41.61
CA ILE A 124 24.75 5.85 40.83
C ILE A 124 24.72 6.40 39.41
N ALA A 125 25.68 5.98 38.59
CA ALA A 125 25.62 6.18 37.15
C ALA A 125 24.24 5.70 36.66
N ALA A 126 23.54 6.50 35.86
CA ALA A 126 22.31 6.05 35.21
C ALA A 126 22.59 4.71 34.52
N PRO A 127 21.75 3.68 34.70
CA PRO A 127 22.01 2.36 34.14
C PRO A 127 22.17 2.48 32.62
N GLU A 128 23.23 1.86 32.08
CA GLU A 128 23.45 1.81 30.64
C GLU A 128 22.21 1.23 29.94
N PRO A 129 21.78 1.81 28.82
CA PRO A 129 20.60 1.33 28.11
C PRO A 129 20.81 -0.10 27.66
N LYS A 130 19.82 -0.96 27.90
CA LYS A 130 19.92 -2.37 27.52
C LYS A 130 19.78 -2.49 26.00
N ARG A 131 20.32 -3.57 25.42
CA ARG A 131 20.30 -3.79 23.95
C ARG A 131 18.92 -3.66 23.29
N TRP A 132 17.83 -4.00 23.99
CA TRP A 132 16.46 -3.93 23.47
C TRP A 132 15.83 -2.53 23.61
N GLU A 133 16.49 -1.60 24.30
CA GLU A 133 16.06 -0.21 24.50
C GLU A 133 16.70 0.74 23.46
N ILE A 134 17.59 0.23 22.61
CA ILE A 134 18.38 1.02 21.65
C ILE A 134 17.85 0.77 20.23
N ALA A 135 17.29 1.80 19.61
CA ALA A 135 16.84 1.75 18.22
C ALA A 135 18.03 1.84 17.24
N PRO A 136 17.89 1.33 15.99
CA PRO A 136 18.89 1.52 14.94
C PRO A 136 19.21 2.99 14.68
N ALA A 137 20.46 3.27 14.34
CA ALA A 137 20.95 4.59 13.94
C ALA A 137 20.53 4.90 12.49
N ASN A 138 19.22 5.01 12.23
CA ASN A 138 18.76 5.32 10.88
C ASN A 138 19.07 6.77 10.49
N SER A 139 19.54 6.97 9.27
CA SER A 139 19.67 8.27 8.62
C SER A 139 18.29 8.84 8.23
N PRO A 140 18.20 10.10 7.78
CA PRO A 140 16.98 10.63 7.20
C PRO A 140 16.42 9.73 6.08
N PRO A 141 15.09 9.81 5.80
CA PRO A 141 14.44 8.93 4.85
C PRO A 141 15.14 8.92 3.48
N THR A 142 15.35 7.73 2.93
CA THR A 142 15.96 7.56 1.59
C THR A 142 14.97 7.09 0.53
N CYS A 143 13.77 6.68 0.95
CA CYS A 143 12.69 6.23 0.07
C CYS A 143 11.32 6.49 0.70
N LEU A 144 10.25 6.30 -0.07
CA LEU A 144 8.87 6.52 0.39
C LEU A 144 8.49 5.65 1.60
N ALA A 145 8.90 4.37 1.60
CA ALA A 145 8.64 3.48 2.73
C ALA A 145 9.36 3.94 4.02
N ASP A 146 10.58 4.49 3.88
CA ASP A 146 11.30 5.07 5.02
C ASP A 146 10.59 6.32 5.54
N GLU A 147 10.13 7.20 4.66
CA GLU A 147 9.41 8.42 5.03
C GLU A 147 8.14 8.08 5.81
N ILE A 148 7.34 7.12 5.31
CA ILE A 148 6.12 6.67 5.98
C ILE A 148 6.42 6.04 7.34
N LEU A 149 7.38 5.10 7.41
CA LEU A 149 7.65 4.35 8.63
C LEU A 149 8.36 5.20 9.70
N GLN A 150 9.33 6.03 9.31
CA GLN A 150 10.01 6.93 10.25
C GLN A 150 9.08 8.03 10.73
N GLY A 151 8.22 8.58 9.86
CA GLY A 151 7.18 9.52 10.26
C GLY A 151 6.22 8.91 11.28
N PHE A 152 5.74 7.68 11.01
CA PHE A 152 4.90 6.93 11.94
C PHE A 152 5.59 6.68 13.29
N LEU A 153 6.86 6.26 13.28
CA LEU A 153 7.66 6.05 14.50
C LEU A 153 7.85 7.33 15.31
N ALA A 154 8.09 8.45 14.65
CA ALA A 154 8.22 9.75 15.30
C ALA A 154 6.93 10.13 16.05
N THR A 155 5.77 9.97 15.39
CA THR A 155 4.46 10.19 16.02
C THR A 155 4.25 9.28 17.22
N LYS A 156 4.53 7.97 17.10
CA LYS A 156 4.38 7.03 18.23
C LYS A 156 5.32 7.33 19.40
N LYS A 157 6.54 7.79 19.09
CA LYS A 157 7.49 8.24 20.12
C LYS A 157 6.98 9.47 20.85
N GLU A 158 6.42 10.46 20.14
CA GLU A 158 5.80 11.65 20.74
C GLU A 158 4.60 11.28 21.62
N GLU A 159 3.68 10.44 21.13
CA GLU A 159 2.52 9.97 21.90
C GLU A 159 2.94 9.30 23.23
N ARG A 160 3.99 8.47 23.18
CA ARG A 160 4.55 7.79 24.37
C ARG A 160 5.16 8.77 25.36
N LEU A 161 5.95 9.74 24.88
CA LEU A 161 6.58 10.77 25.72
C LEU A 161 5.54 11.69 26.36
N ALA A 162 4.43 11.95 25.67
CA ALA A 162 3.31 12.74 26.18
C ALA A 162 2.41 11.94 27.15
N GLY A 163 2.71 10.67 27.45
CA GLY A 163 1.87 9.81 28.29
C GLY A 163 0.45 9.58 27.74
N SER A 164 0.23 9.87 26.46
CA SER A 164 -1.09 9.90 25.82
C SER A 164 -1.50 8.55 25.23
N VAL A 165 -0.61 7.55 25.25
CA VAL A 165 -0.93 6.19 24.80
C VAL A 165 -1.53 5.40 25.97
N PRO A 166 -2.78 4.92 25.86
CA PRO A 166 -3.33 4.00 26.85
C PRO A 166 -2.46 2.75 26.95
N ALA A 167 -2.17 2.28 28.17
CA ALA A 167 -1.38 1.06 28.39
C ALA A 167 -1.93 -0.16 27.63
N GLU A 168 -3.25 -0.19 27.40
CA GLU A 168 -3.94 -1.21 26.58
C GLU A 168 -3.55 -1.18 25.09
N LYS A 169 -3.23 -0.01 24.52
CA LYS A 169 -2.81 0.11 23.12
C LYS A 169 -1.38 -0.40 22.93
N ILE A 170 -0.53 -0.20 23.94
CA ILE A 170 0.85 -0.72 24.01
C ILE A 170 0.87 -2.26 24.06
N THR A 171 0.04 -2.87 24.91
CA THR A 171 -0.08 -4.33 25.01
C THR A 171 -0.69 -4.98 23.77
N LYS A 172 -1.57 -4.27 23.04
CA LYS A 172 -2.11 -4.73 21.76
C LYS A 172 -1.05 -4.80 20.65
N TYR A 173 -0.14 -3.83 20.56
CA TYR A 173 0.97 -3.92 19.61
C TYR A 173 1.80 -5.21 19.84
N ALA A 174 1.92 -5.64 21.09
CA ALA A 174 2.79 -6.74 21.49
C ALA A 174 2.27 -8.17 21.18
N SER A 175 1.01 -8.39 20.81
CA SER A 175 0.42 -9.75 20.91
C SER A 175 0.23 -10.52 19.60
N LYS A 176 -0.27 -9.94 18.50
CA LYS A 176 -0.44 -10.66 17.21
C LYS A 176 -0.34 -9.74 15.99
N HIS A 177 0.15 -10.26 14.86
CA HIS A 177 0.11 -9.62 13.55
C HIS A 177 -1.32 -9.63 12.99
N ASN A 178 -1.80 -8.48 12.50
CA ASN A 178 -3.14 -8.38 11.92
C ASN A 178 -3.04 -8.19 10.40
N LEU A 179 -3.38 -9.22 9.63
CA LEU A 179 -3.24 -9.20 8.17
C LEU A 179 -4.45 -8.60 7.43
N VAL A 180 -5.49 -8.13 8.13
CA VAL A 180 -6.72 -7.66 7.48
C VAL A 180 -6.41 -6.54 6.49
N SER A 181 -5.57 -5.60 6.90
CA SER A 181 -5.07 -4.49 6.08
C SER A 181 -3.98 -4.89 5.09
N LEU A 182 -3.63 -6.16 4.94
CA LEU A 182 -2.84 -6.68 3.81
C LEU A 182 -3.76 -7.38 2.80
N LEU A 183 -4.74 -8.12 3.29
CA LEU A 183 -5.66 -8.92 2.47
C LEU A 183 -6.79 -8.11 1.83
N ASP A 184 -7.23 -7.03 2.48
CA ASP A 184 -8.30 -6.17 1.99
C ASP A 184 -7.94 -4.70 2.20
N LYS A 185 -7.87 -3.94 1.09
CA LYS A 185 -7.42 -2.54 1.07
C LYS A 185 -8.40 -1.59 1.76
N ASP A 186 -9.67 -1.99 1.87
CA ASP A 186 -10.73 -1.14 2.41
C ASP A 186 -10.99 -1.46 3.90
N ARG A 187 -10.45 -2.57 4.40
CA ARG A 187 -10.54 -2.93 5.82
C ARG A 187 -9.37 -2.37 6.63
N ARG A 188 -9.63 -2.02 7.88
CA ARG A 188 -8.64 -1.58 8.87
C ARG A 188 -8.86 -2.32 10.18
N SER A 189 -7.78 -2.51 10.92
CA SER A 189 -7.78 -3.06 12.28
C SER A 189 -7.47 -1.95 13.31
N ASP A 190 -7.53 -2.28 14.59
CA ASP A 190 -7.05 -1.42 15.67
C ASP A 190 -5.52 -1.44 15.83
N ASP A 191 -4.83 -2.31 15.07
CA ASP A 191 -3.37 -2.35 14.99
C ASP A 191 -2.87 -1.40 13.89
N ASP A 192 -2.64 -0.13 14.27
CA ASP A 192 -2.12 0.92 13.38
C ASP A 192 -0.82 0.50 12.67
N ILE A 193 0.05 -0.27 13.33
CA ILE A 193 1.31 -0.76 12.75
C ILE A 193 1.03 -1.72 11.60
N SER A 194 0.17 -2.70 11.85
CA SER A 194 -0.26 -3.66 10.81
C SER A 194 -0.96 -2.96 9.63
N ASN A 195 -1.75 -1.91 9.89
CA ASN A 195 -2.39 -1.12 8.85
C ASN A 195 -1.36 -0.46 7.92
N VAL A 196 -0.39 0.26 8.48
CA VAL A 196 0.66 0.95 7.71
C VAL A 196 1.52 -0.04 6.93
N VAL A 197 1.93 -1.14 7.55
CA VAL A 197 2.75 -2.17 6.88
C VAL A 197 1.98 -2.82 5.72
N GLY A 198 0.69 -3.11 5.91
CA GLY A 198 -0.16 -3.67 4.85
C GLY A 198 -0.30 -2.74 3.65
N ASP A 199 -0.46 -1.43 3.88
CA ASP A 199 -0.54 -0.43 2.81
C ASP A 199 0.80 -0.30 2.05
N ILE A 200 1.93 -0.33 2.75
CA ILE A 200 3.26 -0.32 2.13
C ILE A 200 3.47 -1.55 1.24
N ILE A 201 3.20 -2.76 1.73
CA ILE A 201 3.47 -3.98 0.96
C ILE A 201 2.64 -4.04 -0.33
N ARG A 202 1.41 -3.54 -0.32
CA ARG A 202 0.59 -3.46 -1.54
C ARG A 202 1.12 -2.51 -2.60
N SER A 203 1.99 -1.57 -2.23
CA SER A 203 2.63 -0.67 -3.19
C SER A 203 3.78 -1.33 -3.97
N TYR A 204 4.29 -2.48 -3.50
CA TYR A 204 5.36 -3.25 -4.14
C TYR A 204 4.79 -4.40 -4.97
N TYR A 205 4.68 -4.20 -6.28
CA TYR A 205 4.07 -5.18 -7.19
C TYR A 205 4.96 -6.42 -7.41
N GLU A 206 6.27 -6.34 -7.13
CA GLU A 206 7.20 -7.47 -7.20
C GLU A 206 7.00 -8.49 -6.06
N ILE A 207 6.33 -8.09 -4.98
CA ILE A 207 5.94 -8.97 -3.87
C ILE A 207 4.57 -9.57 -4.20
N ASP A 208 4.56 -10.46 -5.19
CA ASP A 208 3.40 -10.87 -5.97
C ASP A 208 2.68 -12.14 -5.45
N THR A 209 3.30 -12.87 -4.52
CA THR A 209 2.73 -14.11 -3.97
C THR A 209 2.38 -13.98 -2.49
N LEU A 210 1.32 -14.68 -2.06
CA LEU A 210 0.90 -14.69 -0.65
C LEU A 210 2.03 -15.07 0.33
N PRO A 211 2.87 -16.11 0.08
CA PRO A 211 4.00 -16.39 0.95
C PRO A 211 4.95 -15.20 1.11
N LYS A 212 5.38 -14.59 -0.01
CA LYS A 212 6.25 -13.40 0.03
C LYS A 212 5.61 -12.26 0.80
N GLN A 213 4.34 -11.95 0.51
CA GLN A 213 3.60 -10.86 1.14
C GLN A 213 3.50 -11.02 2.66
N VAL A 214 3.10 -12.21 3.14
CA VAL A 214 2.98 -12.48 4.58
C VAL A 214 4.34 -12.50 5.27
N ALA A 215 5.39 -12.98 4.60
CA ALA A 215 6.74 -13.00 5.15
C ALA A 215 7.35 -11.59 5.30
N VAL A 216 7.20 -10.74 4.28
CA VAL A 216 7.64 -9.34 4.35
C VAL A 216 6.80 -8.57 5.37
N PHE A 217 5.48 -8.84 5.45
CA PHE A 217 4.61 -8.28 6.46
C PHE A 217 5.09 -8.61 7.86
N TYR A 218 5.39 -9.89 8.12
CA TYR A 218 5.91 -10.35 9.39
C TYR A 218 7.21 -9.61 9.77
N ILE A 219 8.17 -9.48 8.85
CA ILE A 219 9.43 -8.76 9.09
C ILE A 219 9.16 -7.31 9.48
N MET A 220 8.44 -6.57 8.62
CA MET A 220 8.23 -5.13 8.81
C MET A 220 7.43 -4.84 10.07
N SER A 221 6.35 -5.57 10.30
CA SER A 221 5.48 -5.36 11.46
C SER A 221 6.14 -5.79 12.77
N THR A 222 6.91 -6.88 12.82
CA THR A 222 7.63 -7.31 14.03
C THR A 222 8.72 -6.30 14.39
N LEU A 223 9.52 -5.88 13.41
CA LEU A 223 10.55 -4.87 13.61
C LEU A 223 9.95 -3.53 14.07
N LEU A 224 8.86 -3.07 13.43
CA LEU A 224 8.22 -1.81 13.77
C LEU A 224 7.58 -1.85 15.17
N LYS A 225 6.95 -2.96 15.54
CA LYS A 225 6.39 -3.18 16.88
C LYS A 225 7.47 -3.07 17.95
N TRP A 226 8.61 -3.73 17.77
CA TRP A 226 9.71 -3.57 18.70
C TRP A 226 10.26 -2.14 18.69
N THR A 227 10.42 -1.49 17.54
CA THR A 227 10.98 -0.12 17.47
C THR A 227 10.08 0.92 18.15
N VAL A 228 8.76 0.69 18.16
CA VAL A 228 7.80 1.52 18.91
C VAL A 228 7.92 1.30 20.42
N LEU A 229 8.07 0.05 20.86
CA LEU A 229 8.02 -0.36 22.26
C LEU A 229 9.36 -0.23 22.99
N LEU A 230 10.45 -0.59 22.32
CA LEU A 230 11.83 -0.63 22.83
C LEU A 230 11.93 -1.37 24.17
N ASP A 231 11.25 -2.53 24.26
CA ASP A 231 11.20 -3.35 25.45
C ASP A 231 11.68 -4.79 25.19
N LYS A 232 11.93 -5.52 26.28
CA LYS A 232 12.41 -6.90 26.22
C LYS A 232 11.37 -7.84 25.61
N GLN A 233 10.08 -7.61 25.85
CA GLN A 233 9.01 -8.51 25.40
C GLN A 233 8.92 -8.54 23.88
N SER A 234 8.83 -7.37 23.25
CA SER A 234 8.79 -7.24 21.79
C SER A 234 10.12 -7.65 21.13
N TRP A 235 11.25 -7.43 21.82
CA TRP A 235 12.56 -7.93 21.39
C TRP A 235 12.63 -9.46 21.33
N ASP A 236 12.09 -10.13 22.34
CA ASP A 236 12.10 -11.59 22.43
C ASP A 236 11.20 -12.24 21.37
N LEU A 237 10.18 -11.52 20.87
CA LEU A 237 9.33 -11.97 19.77
C LEU A 237 10.04 -11.95 18.41
N MET A 238 11.00 -11.04 18.21
CA MET A 238 11.81 -11.03 16.99
C MET A 238 12.69 -12.28 16.89
N PRO A 239 12.78 -12.89 15.70
CA PRO A 239 13.79 -13.91 15.46
C PRO A 239 15.19 -13.29 15.57
N ALA A 240 16.19 -14.11 15.91
CA ALA A 240 17.53 -13.62 16.23
C ALA A 240 18.14 -12.82 15.07
N TRP A 241 17.92 -13.26 13.83
CA TRP A 241 18.40 -12.60 12.61
C TRP A 241 17.76 -11.23 12.33
N LEU A 242 16.56 -10.94 12.85
CA LEU A 242 15.91 -9.65 12.61
C LEU A 242 16.41 -8.56 13.57
N ARG A 243 16.96 -8.96 14.73
CA ARG A 243 17.46 -8.03 15.75
C ARG A 243 18.59 -7.16 15.18
N PRO A 244 18.70 -5.88 15.59
CA PRO A 244 19.78 -5.01 15.15
C PRO A 244 21.17 -5.59 15.42
N THR A 245 22.05 -5.50 14.43
CA THR A 245 23.49 -5.77 14.56
C THR A 245 24.21 -4.60 15.23
N PRO A 246 25.44 -4.79 15.75
CA PRO A 246 26.25 -3.68 16.27
C PRO A 246 26.44 -2.54 15.24
N SER A 247 26.60 -2.87 13.95
CA SER A 247 26.76 -1.86 12.89
C SER A 247 25.52 -0.98 12.76
N GLN A 248 24.33 -1.57 12.84
CA GLN A 248 23.06 -0.84 12.78
C GLN A 248 22.86 0.10 13.99
N LEU A 249 23.49 -0.18 15.13
CA LEU A 249 23.38 0.68 16.32
C LEU A 249 24.36 1.86 16.32
N VAL A 250 25.52 1.70 15.67
CA VAL A 250 26.62 2.67 15.74
C VAL A 250 26.79 3.48 14.47
N THR A 251 26.46 2.91 13.31
CA THR A 251 26.73 3.53 12.00
C THR A 251 25.43 4.06 11.40
N PRO A 252 25.33 5.38 11.13
CA PRO A 252 24.19 5.95 10.41
C PRO A 252 23.97 5.29 9.04
N HIS A 253 22.75 4.82 8.75
CA HIS A 253 22.43 4.10 7.50
C HIS A 253 20.96 4.22 7.09
N ALA A 254 20.64 3.89 5.85
CA ALA A 254 19.29 3.96 5.30
C ALA A 254 18.34 2.93 5.95
N ALA A 255 17.15 3.35 6.38
CA ALA A 255 16.24 2.51 7.17
C ALA A 255 15.66 1.30 6.42
N TRP A 256 15.66 1.31 5.09
CA TRP A 256 15.25 0.14 4.31
C TRP A 256 16.14 -1.08 4.54
N ILE A 257 17.41 -0.88 4.93
CA ILE A 257 18.37 -1.95 5.20
C ILE A 257 17.90 -2.81 6.38
N ASP A 258 17.27 -2.23 7.40
CA ASP A 258 16.83 -2.95 8.60
C ASP A 258 15.81 -4.06 8.31
N ARG A 259 15.13 -3.97 7.17
CA ARG A 259 14.07 -4.89 6.72
C ARG A 259 14.63 -6.07 5.91
N ILE A 260 15.95 -6.12 5.67
CA ILE A 260 16.61 -7.24 5.00
C ILE A 260 16.82 -8.38 6.03
N PRO A 261 16.37 -9.62 5.75
CA PRO A 261 16.40 -10.71 6.73
C PRO A 261 17.80 -11.08 7.24
N TRP A 262 18.82 -10.99 6.39
CA TRP A 262 20.15 -11.52 6.66
C TRP A 262 21.05 -10.49 7.39
N PRO A 263 21.47 -10.74 8.64
CA PRO A 263 22.33 -9.83 9.41
C PRO A 263 23.62 -9.43 8.69
N ARG A 264 24.33 -10.39 8.08
CA ARG A 264 25.60 -10.09 7.40
C ARG A 264 25.38 -9.25 6.15
N VAL A 265 24.26 -9.46 5.45
CA VAL A 265 23.89 -8.61 4.31
C VAL A 265 23.60 -7.19 4.77
N ARG A 266 22.92 -7.01 5.90
CA ARG A 266 22.70 -5.67 6.47
C ARG A 266 24.01 -4.98 6.81
N ASP A 267 24.92 -5.67 7.50
CA ASP A 267 26.26 -5.14 7.80
C ASP A 267 27.05 -4.79 6.53
N TYR A 268 26.97 -5.64 5.50
CA TYR A 268 27.59 -5.40 4.20
C TYR A 268 27.02 -4.15 3.52
N LEU A 269 25.70 -3.98 3.47
CA LEU A 269 25.05 -2.80 2.87
C LEU A 269 25.40 -1.51 3.61
N ILE A 270 25.50 -1.56 4.95
CA ILE A 270 25.94 -0.42 5.77
C ILE A 270 27.40 -0.03 5.45
N ALA A 271 28.27 -1.01 5.25
CA ALA A 271 29.66 -0.79 4.86
C ALA A 271 29.83 -0.31 3.41
N HIS A 272 28.81 -0.50 2.56
CA HIS A 272 28.83 -0.17 1.13
C HIS A 272 27.68 0.78 0.75
N PRO A 273 27.67 2.03 1.26
CA PRO A 273 26.57 2.98 1.03
C PRO A 273 26.39 3.40 -0.45
N GLY A 274 27.31 3.02 -1.34
CA GLY A 274 27.15 3.19 -2.77
C GLY A 274 26.10 2.26 -3.40
N ILE A 275 25.65 1.22 -2.70
CA ILE A 275 24.53 0.36 -3.11
C ILE A 275 23.24 1.01 -2.59
N THR A 276 22.51 1.66 -3.48
CA THR A 276 21.27 2.36 -3.13
C THR A 276 20.07 1.42 -3.18
N LEU A 277 18.92 1.87 -2.67
CA LEU A 277 17.67 1.12 -2.80
C LEU A 277 17.32 0.87 -4.27
N ASP A 278 17.56 1.84 -5.17
CA ASP A 278 17.24 1.71 -6.59
C ASP A 278 18.07 0.62 -7.28
N ASP A 279 19.32 0.43 -6.84
CA ASP A 279 20.19 -0.65 -7.33
C ASP A 279 19.73 -2.04 -6.86
N PHE A 280 19.09 -2.10 -5.68
CA PHE A 280 18.83 -3.33 -4.95
C PHE A 280 17.38 -3.82 -5.07
N ALA A 281 16.40 -2.92 -4.92
CA ALA A 281 15.01 -3.23 -4.59
C ALA A 281 14.32 -4.09 -5.66
N ALA A 282 14.39 -3.71 -6.93
CA ALA A 282 13.68 -4.41 -7.99
C ALA A 282 14.21 -5.84 -8.18
N LEU A 283 15.54 -5.99 -8.21
CA LEU A 283 16.18 -7.30 -8.39
C LEU A 283 15.98 -8.19 -7.15
N TYR A 284 16.12 -7.62 -5.95
CA TYR A 284 15.88 -8.36 -4.71
C TYR A 284 14.43 -8.82 -4.60
N SER A 285 13.45 -7.90 -4.74
CA SER A 285 12.03 -8.17 -4.54
C SER A 285 11.48 -9.24 -5.50
N SER A 286 11.97 -9.22 -6.75
CA SER A 286 11.61 -10.24 -7.73
C SER A 286 12.32 -11.57 -7.50
N SER A 287 13.52 -11.57 -6.91
CA SER A 287 14.38 -12.77 -6.80
C SER A 287 14.26 -13.52 -5.47
N PHE A 288 13.91 -12.87 -4.36
CA PHE A 288 13.78 -13.58 -3.09
C PHE A 288 12.59 -14.54 -3.11
N CYS A 289 12.71 -15.66 -2.39
CA CYS A 289 11.68 -16.67 -2.27
C CYS A 289 11.66 -17.25 -0.86
N VAL A 290 10.47 -17.58 -0.37
CA VAL A 290 10.26 -18.39 0.83
C VAL A 290 9.93 -19.80 0.36
N SER A 291 10.78 -20.76 0.71
CA SER A 291 10.74 -22.16 0.25
C SER A 291 9.65 -22.97 0.96
N TRP A 292 8.40 -22.51 0.85
CA TRP A 292 7.24 -23.15 1.44
C TRP A 292 6.82 -24.38 0.62
N PRO A 293 6.92 -25.61 1.16
CA PRO A 293 6.69 -26.83 0.38
C PRO A 293 5.21 -27.24 0.33
N TYR A 294 4.33 -26.53 1.03
CA TYR A 294 2.90 -26.83 1.12
C TYR A 294 2.07 -25.86 0.28
N ASP A 295 0.76 -26.13 0.19
CA ASP A 295 -0.16 -25.26 -0.51
C ASP A 295 -0.19 -23.83 0.09
N PRO A 296 -0.17 -22.76 -0.73
CA PRO A 296 -0.26 -21.39 -0.24
C PRO A 296 -1.51 -21.09 0.60
N SER A 297 -2.61 -21.81 0.42
CA SER A 297 -3.80 -21.67 1.26
C SER A 297 -3.54 -22.00 2.73
N HIS A 298 -2.52 -22.81 3.04
CA HIS A 298 -2.12 -23.14 4.41
C HIS A 298 -1.31 -22.03 5.09
N ILE A 299 -1.07 -20.90 4.44
CA ILE A 299 -0.37 -19.76 5.06
C ILE A 299 -1.27 -19.05 6.08
N LEU A 300 -2.58 -19.07 5.86
CA LEU A 300 -3.56 -18.36 6.67
C LEU A 300 -4.56 -19.35 7.28
N ILE A 301 -4.95 -19.09 8.53
CA ILE A 301 -6.05 -19.76 9.19
C ILE A 301 -7.22 -18.78 9.26
N ARG A 302 -8.37 -19.19 8.72
CA ARG A 302 -9.63 -18.45 8.77
C ARG A 302 -10.54 -19.12 9.79
N THR A 303 -10.93 -18.37 10.82
CA THR A 303 -11.84 -18.86 11.86
C THR A 303 -13.14 -18.07 11.78
N PRO A 304 -14.28 -18.70 11.49
CA PRO A 304 -15.58 -18.03 11.53
C PRO A 304 -15.87 -17.54 12.96
N THR A 305 -16.10 -16.24 13.10
CA THR A 305 -16.46 -15.60 14.38
C THR A 305 -17.93 -15.14 14.39
N GLY A 306 -18.63 -15.23 13.26
CA GLY A 306 -20.03 -14.85 13.10
C GLY A 306 -20.55 -15.20 11.70
N PRO A 307 -21.81 -14.84 11.37
CA PRO A 307 -22.45 -15.17 10.09
C PRO A 307 -21.70 -14.64 8.86
N ASP A 308 -21.09 -13.45 8.99
CA ASP A 308 -20.35 -12.76 7.92
C ASP A 308 -18.97 -12.26 8.39
N THR A 309 -18.49 -12.73 9.54
CA THR A 309 -17.21 -12.30 10.13
C THR A 309 -16.26 -13.49 10.28
N GLU A 310 -15.07 -13.35 9.71
CA GLU A 310 -13.96 -14.28 9.88
C GLU A 310 -12.80 -13.54 10.56
N ASP A 311 -12.20 -14.21 11.55
CA ASP A 311 -10.88 -13.86 12.05
C ASP A 311 -9.82 -14.52 11.18
N ILE A 312 -8.78 -13.77 10.80
CA ILE A 312 -7.73 -14.24 9.91
C ILE A 312 -6.40 -14.11 10.63
N THR A 313 -5.71 -15.24 10.80
CA THR A 313 -4.42 -15.30 11.48
C THR A 313 -3.39 -16.02 10.61
N VAL A 314 -2.11 -15.73 10.83
CA VAL A 314 -1.01 -16.48 10.20
C VAL A 314 -1.01 -17.90 10.76
N ASN A 315 -0.86 -18.90 9.91
CA ASN A 315 -0.65 -20.28 10.36
C ASN A 315 0.65 -20.35 11.18
N PRO A 316 0.63 -20.82 12.44
CA PRO A 316 1.84 -20.93 13.26
C PRO A 316 2.96 -21.76 12.62
N VAL A 317 2.61 -22.76 11.79
CA VAL A 317 3.60 -23.56 11.04
C VAL A 317 4.30 -22.71 9.98
N TYR A 318 3.55 -21.82 9.31
CA TYR A 318 4.12 -20.89 8.35
C TYR A 318 4.96 -19.81 9.05
N GLU A 319 4.49 -19.29 10.19
CA GLU A 319 5.25 -18.33 10.99
C GLU A 319 6.60 -18.91 11.42
N GLU A 320 6.60 -20.13 11.98
CA GLU A 320 7.85 -20.81 12.36
C GLU A 320 8.75 -21.09 11.15
N HIS A 321 8.16 -21.37 9.98
CA HIS A 321 8.92 -21.56 8.75
C HIS A 321 9.64 -20.28 8.30
N ILE A 322 8.96 -19.13 8.29
CA ILE A 322 9.60 -17.85 7.92
C ILE A 322 10.57 -17.33 8.98
N ARG A 323 10.50 -17.83 10.22
CA ARG A 323 11.47 -17.52 11.29
C ARG A 323 12.82 -18.22 11.10
N GLN A 324 12.98 -19.13 10.14
CA GLN A 324 14.22 -19.86 9.87
C GLN A 324 14.83 -19.39 8.54
N LEU A 325 16.01 -18.77 8.57
CA LEU A 325 16.68 -18.19 7.40
C LEU A 325 16.98 -19.22 6.30
N LYS A 326 17.21 -20.49 6.64
CA LYS A 326 17.40 -21.57 5.65
C LYS A 326 16.23 -21.74 4.67
N ASN A 327 15.04 -21.25 5.03
CA ASN A 327 13.87 -21.29 4.17
C ASN A 327 13.81 -20.09 3.20
N TRP A 328 14.67 -19.09 3.38
CA TRP A 328 14.77 -17.92 2.51
C TRP A 328 15.87 -18.13 1.48
N THR A 329 15.54 -17.85 0.22
CA THR A 329 16.48 -18.02 -0.90
C THR A 329 16.38 -16.86 -1.86
N VAL A 330 17.36 -16.72 -2.75
CA VAL A 330 17.36 -15.76 -3.86
C VAL A 330 17.65 -16.48 -5.17
N ALA A 331 16.95 -16.06 -6.23
CA ALA A 331 17.08 -16.61 -7.58
C ALA A 331 18.46 -16.31 -8.19
N LYS A 332 18.82 -17.09 -9.23
CA LYS A 332 20.11 -16.98 -9.93
C LYS A 332 20.42 -15.56 -10.43
N ALA A 333 19.42 -14.81 -10.90
CA ALA A 333 19.61 -13.46 -11.41
C ALA A 333 20.17 -12.50 -10.34
N PHE A 334 19.72 -12.61 -9.09
CA PHE A 334 20.28 -11.85 -7.97
C PHE A 334 21.70 -12.31 -7.65
N ARG A 335 21.94 -13.62 -7.64
CA ARG A 335 23.25 -14.22 -7.36
C ARG A 335 24.32 -13.79 -8.36
N ASP A 336 23.95 -13.74 -9.65
CA ASP A 336 24.86 -13.30 -10.71
C ASP A 336 25.23 -11.81 -10.56
N ARG A 337 24.32 -10.97 -10.04
CA ARG A 337 24.54 -9.52 -9.88
C ARG A 337 25.27 -9.17 -8.59
N PHE A 338 24.97 -9.87 -7.50
CA PHE A 338 25.51 -9.62 -6.17
C PHE A 338 26.07 -10.93 -5.57
N PRO A 339 27.18 -11.45 -6.12
CA PRO A 339 27.76 -12.71 -5.67
C PRO A 339 28.18 -12.66 -4.21
N GLU A 340 28.89 -11.61 -3.79
CA GLU A 340 29.35 -11.43 -2.40
C GLU A 340 28.18 -11.38 -1.41
N ILE A 341 27.10 -10.66 -1.75
CA ILE A 341 25.90 -10.60 -0.91
C ILE A 341 25.24 -11.99 -0.81
N SER A 342 25.23 -12.74 -1.91
CA SER A 342 24.61 -14.06 -1.95
C SER A 342 25.37 -15.09 -1.13
N ASP A 343 26.71 -15.02 -1.12
CA ASP A 343 27.55 -15.86 -0.28
C ASP A 343 27.25 -15.59 1.21
N LEU A 344 27.10 -14.31 1.60
CA LEU A 344 26.70 -13.94 2.96
C LEU A 344 25.31 -14.46 3.34
N MET A 345 24.35 -14.45 2.40
CA MET A 345 23.02 -15.02 2.63
C MET A 345 23.07 -16.53 2.89
N ASP A 346 23.90 -17.25 2.14
CA ASP A 346 24.09 -18.69 2.30
C ASP A 346 24.79 -19.03 3.62
N GLU A 347 25.78 -18.24 4.03
CA GLU A 347 26.46 -18.39 5.32
C GLU A 347 25.50 -18.19 6.51
N ASP A 348 24.69 -17.14 6.49
CA ASP A 348 23.70 -16.86 7.53
C ASP A 348 22.64 -17.98 7.60
N ALA A 349 22.25 -18.56 6.46
CA ALA A 349 21.33 -19.70 6.40
C ALA A 349 21.90 -21.00 7.00
N LEU A 350 23.23 -21.15 7.08
CA LEU A 350 23.90 -22.32 7.66
C LEU A 350 24.10 -22.21 9.19
N LEU A 351 23.99 -21.00 9.75
CA LEU A 351 24.22 -20.74 11.17
C LEU A 351 22.96 -20.91 12.04
N GLU A 352 21.80 -21.14 11.42
CA GLU A 352 20.51 -21.48 12.06
C GLU A 352 20.11 -22.94 11.84
#